data_AF-A0A9E3IVT7-F1
#
_entry.id   AF-A0A9E3IVT7-F1
#
_cell.length_a   1.000
_cell.length_b   1.000
_cell.length_c   1.000
_cell.angle_alpha   90.00
_cell.angle_beta   90.00
_cell.angle_gamma   90.00
#
_symmetry.space_group_name_H-M   'P 1'
#
loop_
_entity.id
_entity.type
_entity.pdbx_description
1 polymer ?
#
loop_
_entity_poly.entity_id
_entity_poly.type
_entity_poly.pdbx_seq_one_letter_code
_entity_poly.pdbx_strand_id
1 'polypeptide(L)'
;MTPERLARAERMRGYFALQLALARRMSELTGAPLGAAAARYTNFHRRFGLGRLAAAPAPAWAAYAEALEAAPDPDAQVEVTYRAFLGMPEEGGHETGRRAFGCFACEPPTADGSVSIHFLNLDTDEAGGPLTGGKLAQRRAEIAAMVRSLRDEHPVARHIRGKSWLYNLEAYRRVFPPDYAASARPTDGPVHLHGNSLWGQTIDSWERPKPQIAEAVLAALPGLDPAAPWRAFPLPVMTTVAPIESFKAFYGL
;
A
#
# COMPACT_ATOMS: atom_id res chain seq x y z
N MET A 1 -15.71 10.75 -17.40
CA MET A 1 -14.37 10.88 -16.78
C MET A 1 -14.32 12.20 -16.03
N THR A 2 -13.99 12.21 -14.74
CA THR A 2 -14.02 13.44 -13.92
C THR A 2 -12.72 14.24 -14.08
N PRO A 3 -12.75 15.58 -13.92
CA PRO A 3 -11.53 16.41 -13.87
C PRO A 3 -10.54 15.96 -12.79
N GLU A 4 -11.06 15.45 -11.67
CA GLU A 4 -10.25 14.92 -10.57
C GLU A 4 -9.48 13.65 -10.97
N ARG A 5 -10.13 12.71 -11.68
CA ARG A 5 -9.48 11.48 -12.15
C ARG A 5 -8.37 11.77 -13.15
N LEU A 6 -8.59 12.75 -14.04
CA LEU A 6 -7.56 13.24 -14.96
C LEU A 6 -6.36 13.84 -14.21
N ALA A 7 -6.61 14.78 -13.29
CA ALA A 7 -5.56 15.41 -12.51
C ALA A 7 -4.76 14.39 -11.68
N ARG A 8 -5.44 13.37 -11.15
CA ARG A 8 -4.81 12.25 -10.44
C ARG A 8 -3.94 11.40 -11.38
N ALA A 9 -4.44 11.04 -12.55
CA ALA A 9 -3.71 10.26 -13.56
C ALA A 9 -2.41 10.97 -13.98
N GLU A 10 -2.46 12.29 -14.18
CA GLU A 10 -1.27 13.09 -14.51
C GLU A 10 -0.22 13.05 -13.41
N ARG A 11 -0.61 13.22 -12.14
CA ARG A 11 0.32 13.11 -11.00
C ARG A 11 0.96 11.72 -10.92
N MET A 12 0.24 10.69 -11.33
CA MET A 12 0.68 9.30 -11.23
C MET A 12 1.50 8.81 -12.44
N ARG A 13 1.70 9.60 -13.51
CA ARG A 13 2.45 9.15 -14.70
C ARG A 13 3.83 8.57 -14.37
N GLY A 14 4.63 9.28 -13.58
CA GLY A 14 5.95 8.78 -13.16
C GLY A 14 5.87 7.53 -12.27
N TYR A 15 4.76 7.35 -11.54
CA TYR A 15 4.51 6.16 -10.73
C TYR A 15 4.13 4.96 -11.59
N PHE A 16 3.36 5.15 -12.66
CA PHE A 16 3.11 4.12 -13.67
C PHE A 16 4.41 3.69 -14.35
N ALA A 17 5.24 4.66 -14.77
CA ALA A 17 6.53 4.40 -15.39
C ALA A 17 7.44 3.54 -14.49
N LEU A 18 7.53 3.87 -13.20
CA LEU A 18 8.33 3.14 -12.22
C LEU A 18 7.86 1.69 -12.05
N GLN A 19 6.55 1.49 -11.92
CA GLN A 19 5.98 0.15 -11.76
C GLN A 19 6.19 -0.72 -13.01
N LEU A 20 6.05 -0.12 -14.20
CA LEU A 20 6.34 -0.80 -15.47
C LEU A 20 7.82 -1.13 -15.62
N ALA A 21 8.74 -0.31 -15.12
CA ALA A 21 10.16 -0.62 -15.14
C ALA A 21 10.49 -1.91 -14.36
N LEU A 22 9.90 -2.06 -13.17
CA LEU A 22 10.03 -3.30 -12.40
C LEU A 22 9.35 -4.48 -13.10
N ALA A 23 8.14 -4.29 -13.65
CA ALA A 23 7.43 -5.34 -14.38
C ALA A 23 8.20 -5.83 -15.61
N ARG A 24 8.80 -4.92 -16.40
CA ARG A 24 9.70 -5.27 -17.51
C ARG A 24 10.90 -6.06 -17.03
N ARG A 25 11.58 -5.61 -15.96
CA ARG A 25 12.71 -6.33 -15.41
C ARG A 25 12.33 -7.75 -14.96
N MET A 26 11.16 -7.91 -14.34
CA MET A 26 10.64 -9.23 -13.97
C MET A 26 10.31 -10.09 -15.19
N SER A 27 9.73 -9.51 -16.23
CA SER A 27 9.46 -10.19 -17.50
C SER A 27 10.76 -10.72 -18.13
N GLU A 28 11.80 -9.88 -18.23
CA GLU A 28 13.13 -10.27 -18.70
C GLU A 28 13.74 -11.42 -17.89
N LEU A 29 13.69 -11.35 -16.56
CA LEU A 29 14.32 -12.32 -15.67
C LEU A 29 13.59 -13.67 -15.59
N THR A 30 12.28 -13.68 -15.85
CA THR A 30 11.44 -14.87 -15.67
C THR A 30 10.94 -15.47 -16.99
N GLY A 31 11.06 -14.74 -18.10
CA GLY A 31 10.45 -15.10 -19.39
C GLY A 31 8.93 -14.96 -19.41
N ALA A 32 8.30 -14.46 -18.34
CA ALA A 32 6.87 -14.25 -18.30
C ALA A 32 6.45 -13.07 -19.20
N PRO A 33 5.26 -13.11 -19.84
CA PRO A 33 4.72 -11.94 -20.52
C PRO A 33 4.67 -10.71 -19.61
N LEU A 34 5.03 -9.53 -20.11
CA LEU A 34 4.92 -8.24 -19.42
C LEU A 34 3.53 -8.01 -18.85
N GLY A 35 2.45 -8.38 -19.55
CA GLY A 35 1.08 -8.27 -19.03
C GLY A 35 0.85 -9.10 -17.75
N ALA A 36 1.47 -10.27 -17.66
CA ALA A 36 1.42 -11.13 -16.48
C ALA A 36 2.35 -10.61 -15.36
N ALA A 37 3.54 -10.14 -15.74
CA ALA A 37 4.47 -9.51 -14.80
C ALA A 37 3.86 -8.24 -14.18
N ALA A 38 3.20 -7.40 -14.98
CA ALA A 38 2.49 -6.22 -14.51
C ALA A 38 1.41 -6.59 -13.50
N ALA A 39 0.60 -7.62 -13.75
CA ALA A 39 -0.43 -8.05 -12.80
C ALA A 39 0.18 -8.44 -11.44
N ARG A 40 1.27 -9.21 -11.46
CA ARG A 40 1.87 -9.82 -10.27
C ARG A 40 2.75 -8.86 -9.46
N TYR A 41 3.43 -7.95 -10.16
CA TYR A 41 4.50 -7.14 -9.57
C TYR A 41 4.15 -5.65 -9.44
N THR A 42 2.97 -5.21 -9.90
CA THR A 42 2.47 -3.83 -9.76
C THR A 42 1.14 -3.81 -9.05
N ASN A 43 0.73 -2.67 -8.49
CA ASN A 43 -0.60 -2.51 -7.91
C ASN A 43 -1.71 -2.15 -8.93
N PHE A 44 -1.45 -2.22 -10.24
CA PHE A 44 -2.37 -1.75 -11.27
C PHE A 44 -3.73 -2.42 -11.23
N HIS A 45 -3.80 -3.74 -10.98
CA HIS A 45 -5.08 -4.44 -10.86
C HIS A 45 -6.00 -3.76 -9.84
N ARG A 46 -5.45 -3.35 -8.69
CA ARG A 46 -6.19 -2.62 -7.66
C ARG A 46 -6.51 -1.19 -8.09
N ARG A 47 -5.53 -0.48 -8.67
CA ARG A 47 -5.70 0.92 -9.13
C ARG A 47 -6.70 1.07 -10.27
N PHE A 48 -6.91 0.01 -11.05
CA PHE A 48 -7.89 -0.09 -12.11
C PHE A 48 -9.27 -0.53 -11.61
N GLY A 49 -9.48 -0.62 -10.29
CA GLY A 49 -10.77 -1.02 -9.72
C GLY A 49 -11.13 -2.49 -9.91
N LEU A 50 -10.17 -3.34 -10.31
CA LEU A 50 -10.40 -4.77 -10.52
C LEU A 50 -10.28 -5.58 -9.21
N GLY A 51 -9.98 -4.91 -8.08
CA GLY A 51 -9.88 -5.53 -6.77
C GLY A 51 -8.51 -6.15 -6.48
N ARG A 52 -8.45 -7.04 -5.49
CA ARG A 52 -7.22 -7.79 -5.16
C ARG A 52 -6.97 -8.84 -6.24
N LEU A 53 -5.70 -9.00 -6.63
CA LEU A 53 -5.30 -10.11 -7.50
C LEU A 53 -5.57 -11.44 -6.79
N ALA A 54 -6.34 -12.32 -7.44
CA ALA A 54 -6.56 -13.69 -7.01
C ALA A 54 -5.50 -14.63 -7.63
N ALA A 55 -5.80 -15.92 -7.80
CA ALA A 55 -4.92 -16.84 -8.52
C ALA A 55 -4.72 -16.43 -9.99
N ALA A 56 -5.73 -15.78 -10.59
CA ALA A 56 -5.69 -15.20 -11.93
C ALA A 56 -6.20 -13.75 -11.90
N PRO A 57 -5.76 -12.88 -12.85
CA PRO A 57 -6.32 -11.55 -13.02
C PRO A 57 -7.80 -11.59 -13.40
N ALA A 58 -8.54 -10.53 -13.06
CA ALA A 58 -9.92 -10.36 -13.52
C ALA A 58 -9.99 -10.36 -15.06
N PRO A 59 -11.07 -10.84 -15.70
CA PRO A 59 -11.18 -10.88 -17.17
C PRO A 59 -10.91 -9.54 -17.87
N ALA A 60 -11.32 -8.43 -17.24
CA ALA A 60 -11.08 -7.08 -17.75
C ALA A 60 -9.59 -6.70 -17.85
N TRP A 61 -8.68 -7.44 -17.21
CA TRP A 61 -7.23 -7.26 -17.33
C TRP A 61 -6.69 -7.64 -18.71
N ALA A 62 -7.32 -8.60 -19.41
CA ALA A 62 -6.79 -9.18 -20.64
C ALA A 62 -6.52 -8.13 -21.73
N ALA A 63 -7.48 -7.24 -21.99
CA ALA A 63 -7.33 -6.17 -22.99
C ALA A 63 -6.18 -5.20 -22.64
N TYR A 64 -5.96 -4.91 -21.35
CA TYR A 64 -4.82 -4.11 -20.91
C TYR A 64 -3.51 -4.86 -21.12
N ALA A 65 -3.46 -6.14 -20.76
CA ALA A 65 -2.27 -6.97 -20.93
C ALA A 65 -1.86 -7.07 -22.42
N GLU A 66 -2.80 -7.32 -23.33
CA GLU A 66 -2.56 -7.37 -24.77
C GLU A 66 -2.05 -6.02 -25.31
N ALA A 67 -2.68 -4.92 -24.92
CA ALA A 67 -2.24 -3.58 -25.33
C ALA A 67 -0.85 -3.22 -24.78
N LEU A 68 -0.53 -3.69 -23.56
CA LEU A 68 0.76 -3.47 -22.95
C LEU A 68 1.88 -4.23 -23.68
N GLU A 69 1.61 -5.45 -24.14
CA GLU A 69 2.56 -6.22 -24.95
C GLU A 69 2.77 -5.65 -26.35
N ALA A 70 1.71 -5.13 -26.96
CA ALA A 70 1.78 -4.55 -28.30
C ALA A 70 2.49 -3.17 -28.33
N ALA A 71 2.68 -2.55 -27.17
CA ALA A 71 3.30 -1.23 -27.08
C ALA A 71 4.82 -1.32 -27.40
N PRO A 72 5.32 -0.52 -28.36
CA PRO A 72 6.65 -0.70 -28.93
C PRO A 72 7.80 -0.28 -28.01
N ASP A 73 7.54 0.57 -27.03
CA ASP A 73 8.55 1.15 -26.16
C ASP A 73 7.99 1.48 -24.76
N PRO A 74 8.86 1.79 -23.79
CA PRO A 74 8.44 2.13 -22.44
C PRO A 74 7.45 3.29 -22.34
N ASP A 75 7.54 4.31 -23.19
CA ASP A 75 6.68 5.49 -23.13
C ASP A 75 5.27 5.14 -23.62
N ALA A 76 5.16 4.35 -24.70
CA ALA A 76 3.91 3.80 -25.18
C ALA A 76 3.24 2.89 -24.13
N GLN A 77 4.02 2.11 -23.38
CA GLN A 77 3.49 1.29 -22.27
C GLN A 77 2.93 2.16 -21.13
N VAL A 78 3.59 3.28 -20.81
CA VAL A 78 3.06 4.25 -19.85
C VAL A 78 1.75 4.83 -20.36
N GLU A 79 1.66 5.17 -21.63
CA GLU A 79 0.45 5.73 -22.24
C GLU A 79 -0.72 4.72 -22.23
N VAL A 80 -0.47 3.45 -22.53
CA VAL A 80 -1.48 2.37 -22.39
C VAL A 80 -1.97 2.28 -20.95
N THR A 81 -1.06 2.32 -19.98
CA THR A 81 -1.37 2.24 -18.55
C THR A 81 -2.15 3.46 -18.07
N TYR A 82 -1.77 4.64 -18.53
CA TYR A 82 -2.48 5.89 -18.28
C TYR A 82 -3.92 5.83 -18.81
N ARG A 83 -4.12 5.37 -20.06
CA ARG A 83 -5.46 5.19 -20.64
C ARG A 83 -6.28 4.13 -19.92
N ALA A 84 -5.67 3.02 -19.53
CA ALA A 84 -6.34 1.98 -18.75
C ALA A 84 -6.80 2.53 -17.40
N PHE A 85 -5.95 3.30 -16.69
CA PHE A 85 -6.34 3.98 -15.46
C PHE A 85 -7.55 4.91 -15.67
N LEU A 86 -7.57 5.69 -16.75
CA LEU A 86 -8.69 6.59 -17.04
C LEU A 86 -9.99 5.85 -17.41
N GLY A 87 -9.89 4.75 -18.17
CA GLY A 87 -11.03 4.03 -18.72
C GLY A 87 -11.61 2.93 -17.84
N MET A 88 -10.84 2.39 -16.89
CA MET A 88 -11.30 1.34 -15.98
C MET A 88 -12.02 1.93 -14.74
N PRO A 89 -12.77 1.12 -13.97
CA PRO A 89 -13.45 1.58 -12.78
C PRO A 89 -12.54 2.28 -11.77
N GLU A 90 -13.15 3.05 -10.86
CA GLU A 90 -12.40 3.61 -9.75
C GLU A 90 -11.95 2.49 -8.79
N GLU A 91 -10.80 2.69 -8.15
CA GLU A 91 -10.39 1.83 -7.04
C GLU A 91 -11.54 1.82 -6.02
N GLY A 92 -12.21 0.66 -5.88
CA GLY A 92 -13.34 0.52 -4.98
C GLY A 92 -12.98 0.81 -3.53
N GLY A 93 -14.00 1.18 -2.75
CA GLY A 93 -13.89 1.48 -1.32
C GLY A 93 -13.37 0.30 -0.48
N HIS A 94 -13.11 0.60 0.80
CA HIS A 94 -12.48 -0.30 1.77
C HIS A 94 -12.98 -1.74 1.67
N GLU A 95 -12.04 -2.67 1.80
CA GLU A 95 -12.33 -4.11 1.80
C GLU A 95 -13.41 -4.43 2.83
N THR A 96 -14.40 -5.21 2.38
CA THR A 96 -15.55 -5.63 3.19
C THR A 96 -15.08 -6.28 4.49
N GLY A 97 -15.69 -5.90 5.61
CA GLY A 97 -15.37 -6.46 6.92
C GLY A 97 -14.34 -5.68 7.73
N ARG A 98 -13.87 -4.52 7.27
CA ARG A 98 -13.05 -3.60 8.06
C ARG A 98 -13.89 -2.47 8.65
N ARG A 99 -13.60 -2.08 9.89
CA ARG A 99 -14.17 -0.88 10.51
C ARG A 99 -13.19 0.26 10.46
N ALA A 100 -13.62 1.40 9.92
CA ALA A 100 -12.80 2.59 9.76
C ALA A 100 -12.91 3.54 10.97
N PHE A 101 -11.81 4.23 11.25
CA PHE A 101 -11.59 5.25 12.28
C PHE A 101 -10.69 6.34 11.67
N GLY A 102 -11.26 7.18 10.81
CA GLY A 102 -10.49 8.17 10.05
C GLY A 102 -9.44 7.52 9.15
N CYS A 103 -8.16 7.84 9.35
CA CYS A 103 -7.05 7.25 8.58
C CYS A 103 -6.69 5.83 9.01
N PHE A 104 -7.31 5.28 10.05
CA PHE A 104 -7.07 3.91 10.50
C PHE A 104 -8.29 3.03 10.26
N ALA A 105 -8.06 1.72 10.16
CA ALA A 105 -9.12 0.73 10.17
C ALA A 105 -8.63 -0.54 10.86
N CYS A 106 -9.54 -1.34 11.40
CA CYS A 106 -9.22 -2.67 11.93
C CYS A 106 -10.13 -3.75 11.36
N GLU A 107 -9.61 -4.97 11.36
CA GLU A 107 -10.38 -6.20 11.16
C GLU A 107 -10.96 -6.67 12.50
N PRO A 108 -12.06 -7.46 12.51
CA PRO A 108 -12.51 -8.16 13.70
C PRO A 108 -11.40 -9.06 14.27
N PRO A 109 -11.40 -9.34 15.59
CA PRO A 109 -10.41 -10.24 16.17
C PRO A 109 -10.48 -11.64 15.56
N THR A 110 -9.33 -12.24 15.29
CA THR A 110 -9.20 -13.65 14.97
C THR A 110 -9.48 -14.53 16.20
N ALA A 111 -9.55 -15.86 16.00
CA ALA A 111 -9.82 -16.81 17.10
C ALA A 111 -8.81 -16.75 18.25
N ASP A 112 -7.57 -16.32 17.99
CA ASP A 112 -6.53 -16.10 19.02
C ASP A 112 -6.62 -14.70 19.69
N GLY A 113 -7.64 -13.91 19.34
CA GLY A 113 -7.86 -12.55 19.84
C GLY A 113 -7.00 -11.49 19.16
N SER A 114 -6.41 -11.75 18.00
CA SER A 114 -5.57 -10.78 17.32
C SER A 114 -6.35 -9.85 16.39
N VAL A 115 -6.06 -8.57 16.46
CA VAL A 115 -6.69 -7.52 15.65
C VAL A 115 -5.67 -6.94 14.69
N SER A 116 -5.91 -7.07 13.38
CA SER A 116 -5.08 -6.45 12.34
C SER A 116 -5.49 -5.00 12.13
N ILE A 117 -4.52 -4.08 12.18
CA ILE A 117 -4.75 -2.66 11.88
C ILE A 117 -4.21 -2.27 10.50
N HIS A 118 -4.88 -1.31 9.89
CA HIS A 118 -4.62 -0.80 8.55
C HIS A 118 -4.55 0.73 8.59
N PHE A 119 -3.71 1.30 7.74
CA PHE A 119 -3.62 2.74 7.54
C PHE A 119 -4.04 3.12 6.13
N LEU A 120 -4.74 4.24 6.02
CA LEU A 120 -5.32 4.77 4.80
C LEU A 120 -4.92 6.24 4.65
N ASN A 121 -4.55 6.61 3.44
CA ASN A 121 -4.11 7.96 3.12
C ASN A 121 -5.31 8.86 2.75
N LEU A 122 -6.21 9.12 3.71
CA LEU A 122 -7.47 9.85 3.46
C LEU A 122 -7.41 11.35 3.78
N ASP A 123 -6.56 11.76 4.71
CA ASP A 123 -6.52 13.13 5.26
C ASP A 123 -5.33 13.91 4.70
N THR A 124 -5.38 14.15 3.39
CA THR A 124 -4.37 14.95 2.66
C THR A 124 -4.98 16.28 2.22
N ASP A 125 -4.38 17.38 2.64
CA ASP A 125 -4.82 18.74 2.32
C ASP A 125 -3.62 19.72 2.23
N GLU A 126 -3.89 21.02 2.24
CA GLU A 126 -2.86 22.07 2.22
C GLU A 126 -1.89 22.02 3.41
N ALA A 127 -2.34 21.51 4.58
CA ALA A 127 -1.49 21.27 5.75
C ALA A 127 -0.65 19.97 5.63
N GLY A 128 -0.80 19.26 4.51
CA GLY A 128 -0.03 18.10 4.11
C GLY A 128 -0.73 16.77 4.40
N GLY A 129 0.06 15.70 4.31
CA GLY A 129 -0.45 14.34 4.46
C GLY A 129 -0.83 13.97 5.90
N PRO A 130 -1.52 12.83 6.09
CA PRO A 130 -2.08 12.39 7.37
C PRO A 130 -1.06 12.16 8.50
N LEU A 131 0.24 12.05 8.18
CA LEU A 131 1.31 11.79 9.15
C LEU A 131 2.15 13.04 9.49
N THR A 132 1.77 14.23 9.01
CA THR A 132 2.44 15.48 9.38
C THR A 132 2.31 15.76 10.88
N GLY A 133 3.22 16.59 11.41
CA GLY A 133 3.23 16.97 12.84
C GLY A 133 1.90 17.55 13.32
N GLY A 134 1.31 18.46 12.54
CA GLY A 134 0.05 19.11 12.88
C GLY A 134 -1.15 18.16 13.01
N LYS A 135 -1.09 16.97 12.37
CA LYS A 135 -2.17 15.98 12.39
C LYS A 135 -1.97 14.86 13.42
N LEU A 136 -0.87 14.89 14.20
CA LEU A 136 -0.55 13.83 15.17
C LEU A 136 -1.64 13.62 16.21
N ALA A 137 -2.20 14.70 16.78
CA ALA A 137 -3.26 14.62 17.78
C ALA A 137 -4.51 13.90 17.23
N GLN A 138 -4.88 14.21 15.98
CA GLN A 138 -6.00 13.56 15.30
C GLN A 138 -5.72 12.07 15.04
N ARG A 139 -4.53 11.71 14.55
CA ARG A 139 -4.14 10.30 14.36
C ARG A 139 -4.17 9.51 15.68
N ARG A 140 -3.78 10.12 16.80
CA ARG A 140 -3.87 9.51 18.13
C ARG A 140 -5.32 9.34 18.59
N ALA A 141 -6.18 10.33 18.34
CA ALA A 141 -7.60 10.25 18.64
C ALA A 141 -8.31 9.13 17.86
N GLU A 142 -7.94 8.93 16.59
CA GLU A 142 -8.45 7.85 15.74
C GLU A 142 -8.09 6.47 16.29
N ILE A 143 -6.83 6.23 16.66
CA ILE A 143 -6.44 4.96 17.30
C ILE A 143 -7.14 4.79 18.66
N ALA A 144 -7.24 5.84 19.48
CA ALA A 144 -7.96 5.76 20.75
C ALA A 144 -9.44 5.39 20.55
N ALA A 145 -10.10 5.94 19.53
CA ALA A 145 -11.46 5.57 19.17
C ALA A 145 -11.57 4.10 18.72
N MET A 146 -10.61 3.62 17.94
CA MET A 146 -10.51 2.21 17.55
C MET A 146 -10.36 1.30 18.76
N VAL A 147 -9.45 1.62 19.69
CA VAL A 147 -9.20 0.82 20.91
C VAL A 147 -10.43 0.81 21.83
N ARG A 148 -11.15 1.94 21.98
CA ARG A 148 -12.43 1.97 22.71
C ARG A 148 -13.46 1.03 22.09
N SER A 149 -13.65 1.11 20.78
CA SER A 149 -14.60 0.22 20.09
C SER A 149 -14.22 -1.26 20.24
N LEU A 150 -12.94 -1.61 20.13
CA LEU A 150 -12.47 -2.98 20.38
C LEU A 150 -12.73 -3.44 21.82
N ARG A 151 -12.48 -2.57 22.81
CA ARG A 151 -12.76 -2.87 24.22
C ARG A 151 -14.25 -3.14 24.44
N ASP A 152 -15.12 -2.32 23.87
CA ASP A 152 -16.55 -2.34 24.14
C ASP A 152 -17.27 -3.47 23.39
N GLU A 153 -16.83 -3.79 22.17
CA GLU A 153 -17.54 -4.70 21.26
C GLU A 153 -16.86 -6.07 21.11
N HIS A 154 -15.57 -6.16 21.47
CA HIS A 154 -14.74 -7.34 21.25
C HIS A 154 -13.90 -7.70 22.50
N PRO A 155 -14.52 -8.17 23.59
CA PRO A 155 -13.81 -8.52 24.82
C PRO A 155 -12.78 -9.65 24.64
N VAL A 156 -12.88 -10.39 23.54
CA VAL A 156 -11.90 -11.43 23.14
C VAL A 156 -10.62 -10.87 22.52
N ALA A 157 -10.56 -9.59 22.19
CA ALA A 157 -9.37 -8.95 21.64
C ALA A 157 -8.25 -8.93 22.69
N ARG A 158 -7.07 -9.46 22.32
CA ARG A 158 -5.90 -9.60 23.19
C ARG A 158 -4.70 -8.82 22.70
N HIS A 159 -4.50 -8.78 21.39
CA HIS A 159 -3.32 -8.15 20.79
C HIS A 159 -3.70 -7.36 19.55
N ILE A 160 -3.02 -6.24 19.34
CA ILE A 160 -3.09 -5.50 18.09
C ILE A 160 -1.85 -5.86 17.28
N ARG A 161 -2.02 -6.13 15.98
CA ARG A 161 -0.96 -6.47 15.03
C ARG A 161 -0.99 -5.53 13.84
N GLY A 162 0.17 -5.20 13.31
CA GLY A 162 0.31 -4.35 12.13
C GLY A 162 1.27 -4.94 11.13
N LYS A 163 1.09 -4.60 9.86
CA LYS A 163 2.01 -4.95 8.77
C LYS A 163 2.10 -3.81 7.76
N SER A 164 3.24 -3.12 7.74
CA SER A 164 3.45 -1.97 6.85
C SER A 164 4.93 -1.59 6.75
N TRP A 165 5.34 -1.02 5.63
CA TRP A 165 6.63 -0.33 5.51
C TRP A 165 6.65 1.00 6.30
N LEU A 166 5.49 1.57 6.61
CA LEU A 166 5.39 2.84 7.35
C LEU A 166 6.02 2.76 8.75
N TYR A 167 6.17 1.56 9.31
CA TYR A 167 6.89 1.37 10.58
C TYR A 167 8.39 1.67 10.50
N ASN A 168 8.94 1.93 9.32
CA ASN A 168 10.28 2.51 9.18
C ASN A 168 10.30 4.02 9.47
N LEU A 169 9.13 4.68 9.51
CA LEU A 169 9.01 6.13 9.67
C LEU A 169 8.67 6.50 11.11
N GLU A 170 9.47 7.40 11.70
CA GLU A 170 9.21 7.97 13.03
C GLU A 170 7.83 8.65 13.10
N ALA A 171 7.44 9.36 12.04
CA ALA A 171 6.15 10.02 11.93
C ALA A 171 4.93 9.08 12.08
N TYR A 172 5.06 7.82 11.67
CA TYR A 172 4.02 6.80 11.84
C TYR A 172 4.13 6.13 13.21
N ARG A 173 5.34 5.76 13.64
CA ARG A 173 5.61 5.08 14.92
C ARG A 173 5.13 5.88 16.12
N ARG A 174 5.30 7.20 16.12
CA ARG A 174 4.91 8.09 17.23
C ARG A 174 3.39 8.17 17.48
N VAL A 175 2.56 7.60 16.60
CA VAL A 175 1.11 7.49 16.82
C VAL A 175 0.80 6.41 17.86
N PHE A 176 1.64 5.36 17.94
CA PHE A 176 1.39 4.14 18.70
C PHE A 176 2.08 4.12 20.08
N PRO A 177 1.69 3.18 20.97
CA PRO A 177 2.44 2.89 22.20
C PRO A 177 3.93 2.58 21.93
N PRO A 178 4.86 2.97 22.82
CA PRO A 178 6.29 2.75 22.61
C PRO A 178 6.69 1.29 22.43
N ASP A 179 6.08 0.37 23.17
CA ASP A 179 6.34 -1.07 23.09
C ASP A 179 5.86 -1.66 21.75
N TYR A 180 4.69 -1.24 21.26
CA TYR A 180 4.21 -1.58 19.93
C TYR A 180 5.16 -1.08 18.84
N ALA A 181 5.61 0.17 18.93
CA ALA A 181 6.57 0.73 17.99
C ALA A 181 7.95 0.05 18.07
N ALA A 182 8.38 -0.40 19.25
CA ALA A 182 9.63 -1.13 19.47
C ALA A 182 9.55 -2.60 19.03
N SER A 183 8.34 -3.17 18.94
CA SER A 183 8.09 -4.53 18.45
C SER A 183 8.33 -4.69 16.95
N ALA A 184 8.52 -3.59 16.21
CA ALA A 184 8.69 -3.62 14.76
C ALA A 184 9.86 -4.53 14.36
N ARG A 185 9.57 -5.54 13.55
CA ARG A 185 10.57 -6.44 12.94
C ARG A 185 10.29 -6.57 11.44
N PRO A 186 11.32 -6.73 10.59
CA PRO A 186 11.10 -7.06 9.18
C PRO A 186 10.21 -8.30 9.05
N THR A 187 9.29 -8.29 8.09
CA THR A 187 8.47 -9.45 7.79
C THR A 187 9.34 -10.56 7.20
N ASP A 188 9.19 -11.77 7.72
CA ASP A 188 9.79 -12.96 7.13
C ASP A 188 9.03 -13.41 5.88
N GLY A 189 9.77 -13.81 4.84
CA GLY A 189 9.21 -14.40 3.64
C GLY A 189 8.71 -13.39 2.59
N PRO A 190 7.92 -13.88 1.61
CA PRO A 190 7.56 -13.10 0.43
C PRO A 190 6.61 -11.95 0.75
N VAL A 191 6.90 -10.79 0.16
CA VAL A 191 6.02 -9.62 0.16
C VAL A 191 5.42 -9.45 -1.22
N HIS A 192 4.09 -9.49 -1.28
CA HIS A 192 3.35 -9.26 -2.51
C HIS A 192 3.46 -7.79 -2.95
N LEU A 193 3.71 -7.59 -4.24
CA LEU A 193 3.80 -6.27 -4.87
C LEU A 193 2.49 -5.86 -5.58
N HIS A 194 1.50 -6.74 -5.64
CA HIS A 194 0.19 -6.49 -6.26
C HIS A 194 -0.80 -5.71 -5.37
N GLY A 195 -0.28 -4.97 -4.38
CA GLY A 195 -1.05 -4.11 -3.49
C GLY A 195 -0.31 -2.82 -3.19
N ASN A 196 -0.96 -1.88 -2.49
CA ASN A 196 -0.39 -0.56 -2.20
C ASN A 196 0.71 -0.56 -1.13
N SER A 197 1.15 -1.73 -0.65
CA SER A 197 2.11 -1.85 0.46
C SER A 197 3.44 -1.20 0.10
N LEU A 198 4.37 -1.90 -0.55
CA LEU A 198 5.68 -1.34 -0.85
C LEU A 198 5.62 -0.17 -1.82
N TRP A 199 4.71 -0.21 -2.79
CA TRP A 199 4.53 0.90 -3.73
C TRP A 199 4.09 2.22 -3.07
N GLY A 200 3.58 2.21 -1.84
CA GLY A 200 3.28 3.45 -1.12
C GLY A 200 4.52 4.27 -0.77
N GLN A 201 5.71 3.67 -0.68
CA GLN A 201 6.93 4.40 -0.34
C GLN A 201 7.42 5.29 -1.48
N THR A 202 7.07 4.98 -2.72
CA THR A 202 7.54 5.67 -3.93
C THR A 202 6.69 6.89 -4.27
N ILE A 203 5.64 7.17 -3.50
CA ILE A 203 4.72 8.29 -3.71
C ILE A 203 4.53 9.12 -2.43
N ASP A 204 4.17 10.39 -2.58
CA ASP A 204 3.73 11.25 -1.50
C ASP A 204 2.22 11.09 -1.22
N SER A 205 1.72 11.88 -0.28
CA SER A 205 0.30 11.86 0.11
C SER A 205 -0.66 12.33 -0.99
N TRP A 206 -0.16 13.03 -2.01
CA TRP A 206 -0.89 13.43 -3.21
C TRP A 206 -0.73 12.44 -4.37
N GLU A 207 -0.12 11.28 -4.09
CA GLU A 207 0.23 10.23 -5.04
C GLU A 207 1.25 10.65 -6.11
N ARG A 208 2.03 11.70 -5.85
CA ARG A 208 3.13 12.12 -6.72
C ARG A 208 4.37 11.28 -6.43
N PRO A 209 5.16 10.87 -7.44
CA PRO A 209 6.40 10.16 -7.22
C PRO A 209 7.35 10.93 -6.29
N LYS A 210 8.01 10.19 -5.38
CA LYS A 210 9.14 10.69 -4.58
C LYS A 210 10.43 10.38 -5.35
N PRO A 211 11.11 11.38 -5.95
CA PRO A 211 12.22 11.14 -6.87
C PRO A 211 13.32 10.26 -6.28
N GLN A 212 13.75 10.56 -5.05
CA GLN A 212 14.85 9.85 -4.40
C GLN A 212 14.55 8.36 -4.17
N ILE A 213 13.29 8.04 -3.84
CA ILE A 213 12.89 6.64 -3.60
C ILE A 213 12.65 5.91 -4.92
N ALA A 214 12.11 6.60 -5.93
CA ALA A 214 11.95 6.06 -7.27
C ALA A 214 13.32 5.73 -7.89
N GLU A 215 14.29 6.65 -7.79
CA GLU A 215 15.67 6.47 -8.23
C GLU A 215 16.35 5.28 -7.52
N ALA A 216 16.17 5.15 -6.20
CA ALA A 216 16.70 4.01 -5.45
C ALA A 216 16.13 2.66 -5.94
N VAL A 217 14.83 2.60 -6.24
CA VAL A 217 14.21 1.38 -6.81
C VAL A 217 14.76 1.09 -8.20
N LEU A 218 14.87 2.11 -9.06
CA LEU A 218 15.43 1.96 -10.41
C LEU A 218 16.89 1.49 -10.38
N ALA A 219 17.71 2.05 -9.49
CA ALA A 219 19.11 1.66 -9.31
C ALA A 219 19.26 0.22 -8.81
N ALA A 220 18.25 -0.35 -8.14
CA ALA A 220 18.26 -1.73 -7.68
C ALA A 220 17.85 -2.75 -8.78
N LEU A 221 17.20 -2.32 -9.86
CA LEU A 221 16.69 -3.22 -10.90
C LEU A 221 17.75 -4.08 -11.61
N PRO A 222 18.97 -3.58 -11.94
CA PRO A 222 19.98 -4.41 -12.58
C PRO A 222 20.35 -5.66 -11.78
N GLY A 223 20.44 -5.52 -10.44
CA GLY A 223 20.77 -6.60 -9.51
C GLY A 223 19.56 -7.30 -8.87
N LEU A 224 18.36 -7.12 -9.43
CA LEU A 224 17.13 -7.67 -8.87
C LEU A 224 17.14 -9.20 -8.88
N ASP A 225 16.83 -9.80 -7.73
CA ASP A 225 16.59 -11.24 -7.58
C ASP A 225 15.11 -11.55 -7.86
N PRO A 226 14.77 -12.33 -8.90
CA PRO A 226 13.39 -12.65 -9.24
C PRO A 226 12.68 -13.50 -8.18
N ALA A 227 13.41 -14.17 -7.28
CA ALA A 227 12.84 -14.88 -6.14
C ALA A 227 12.48 -13.94 -4.97
N ALA A 228 13.05 -12.73 -4.94
CA ALA A 228 12.83 -11.74 -3.89
C ALA A 228 12.69 -10.30 -4.42
N PRO A 229 11.79 -10.02 -5.39
CA PRO A 229 11.69 -8.71 -6.05
C PRO A 229 11.33 -7.56 -5.10
N TRP A 230 10.69 -7.88 -3.96
CA TRP A 230 10.38 -6.89 -2.93
C TRP A 230 11.62 -6.31 -2.25
N ARG A 231 12.80 -6.91 -2.39
CA ARG A 231 14.07 -6.38 -1.87
C ARG A 231 14.63 -5.20 -2.66
N ALA A 232 14.07 -4.91 -3.84
CA ALA A 232 14.41 -3.70 -4.61
C ALA A 232 13.92 -2.40 -3.93
N PHE A 233 13.07 -2.52 -2.91
CA PHE A 233 12.47 -1.40 -2.20
C PHE A 233 13.31 -1.03 -0.98
N PRO A 234 13.72 0.26 -0.80
CA PRO A 234 14.57 0.67 0.33
C PRO A 234 13.99 0.43 1.73
N LEU A 235 12.66 0.53 1.91
CA LEU A 235 12.05 0.32 3.22
C LEU A 235 11.35 -1.05 3.26
N PRO A 236 11.81 -2.00 4.08
CA PRO A 236 11.17 -3.31 4.18
C PRO A 236 9.80 -3.20 4.83
N VAL A 237 8.90 -4.13 4.52
CA VAL A 237 7.65 -4.28 5.28
C VAL A 237 7.99 -4.80 6.67
N MET A 238 7.50 -4.11 7.70
CA MET A 238 7.66 -4.52 9.09
C MET A 238 6.35 -5.07 9.63
N THR A 239 6.44 -6.03 10.54
CA THR A 239 5.35 -6.46 11.41
C THR A 239 5.53 -5.92 12.81
N THR A 240 4.42 -5.58 13.46
CA THR A 240 4.35 -5.10 14.85
C THR A 240 3.29 -5.89 15.61
N VAL A 241 3.49 -6.02 16.92
CA VAL A 241 2.52 -6.64 17.83
C VAL A 241 2.69 -6.09 19.24
N ALA A 242 1.57 -5.81 19.91
CA ALA A 242 1.55 -5.58 21.36
C ALA A 242 0.19 -5.98 21.94
N PRO A 243 0.12 -6.24 23.26
CA PRO A 243 -1.15 -6.43 23.95
C PRO A 243 -2.08 -5.22 23.76
N ILE A 244 -3.38 -5.46 23.70
CA ILE A 244 -4.38 -4.38 23.67
C ILE A 244 -4.30 -3.51 24.92
N GLU A 245 -3.85 -4.07 26.05
CA GLU A 245 -3.63 -3.34 27.31
C GLU A 245 -2.58 -2.24 27.18
N SER A 246 -1.52 -2.44 26.38
CA SER A 246 -0.54 -1.39 26.11
C SER A 246 -1.17 -0.17 25.42
N PHE A 247 -2.13 -0.42 24.53
CA PHE A 247 -2.89 0.64 23.87
C PHE A 247 -3.84 1.33 24.84
N LYS A 248 -4.57 0.56 25.65
CA LYS A 248 -5.49 1.12 26.66
C LYS A 248 -4.74 2.03 27.63
N ALA A 249 -3.62 1.56 28.19
CA ALA A 249 -2.78 2.34 29.08
C ALA A 249 -2.24 3.62 28.40
N PHE A 250 -1.76 3.51 27.17
CA PHE A 250 -1.20 4.65 26.43
C PHE A 250 -2.23 5.74 26.08
N TYR A 251 -3.50 5.38 25.88
CA TYR A 251 -4.58 6.33 25.58
C TYR A 251 -5.49 6.64 26.78
N GLY A 252 -5.23 6.08 27.96
CA GLY A 252 -6.02 6.28 29.18
C GLY A 252 -7.44 5.72 29.09
N LEU A 253 -7.59 4.48 28.59
CA LEU A 253 -8.86 3.80 28.33
C LEU A 253 -9.13 2.58 29.22
#